data_AF-A0AAC9ERL1-F1
#
_entry.id   AF-A0AAC9ERL1-F1
#
_cell.length_a   1.000
_cell.length_b   1.000
_cell.length_c   1.000
_cell.angle_alpha   90.00
_cell.angle_beta   90.00
_cell.angle_gamma   90.00
#
_symmetry.space_group_name_H-M   'P 1'
#
loop_
_entity.id
_entity.type
_entity.pdbx_description
1 polymer ?
#
loop_
_entity_poly.entity_id
_entity_poly.type
_entity_poly.pdbx_seq_one_letter_code
_entity_poly.pdbx_strand_id
1 'polypeptide(L)'
;MKCCVNCFNDTDVQTRIRVLKEKGNCDFCGSQNVWVLDIERAKRKTSYAEGFIDDFGDLVDQFVVDVPSDSHHYGQRLSDSLLQMTTVFNLKSEQISRLLKAMLTEKYVTVPEVFDGMVVPSFRLSQIKDGSDGIFYGKQWRDFEQDIKFNNRFHSKMVNEDKLLEFFHLCERDLIPGKRYVRARISPDGKAILPEHMGSAPVGLASSGRLNASGIGYLYLSSDQHVALAEIKAAVNDVCTIATFEVTRQRLVRVVDLSQISQLSIFQFSDKDLYLMNLDPNLFIKGLECFDCSYSLKHT
;
A
#
# COMPACT_ATOMS: atom_id res chain seq x y z
N MET A 1 25.50 7.26 16.70
CA MET A 1 24.57 6.17 17.03
C MET A 1 24.15 5.49 15.74
N LYS A 2 23.87 4.18 15.76
CA LYS A 2 23.54 3.36 14.59
C LYS A 2 22.17 2.72 14.75
N CYS A 3 21.26 2.98 13.82
CA CYS A 3 20.04 2.20 13.64
C CYS A 3 20.26 1.11 12.59
N CYS A 4 19.31 0.18 12.45
CA CYS A 4 19.50 -0.96 11.56
C CYS A 4 18.20 -1.35 10.85
N VAL A 5 18.31 -2.23 9.86
CA VAL A 5 17.16 -2.77 9.11
C VAL A 5 16.06 -3.35 10.01
N ASN A 6 16.41 -3.97 11.15
CA ASN A 6 15.43 -4.59 12.05
C ASN A 6 14.65 -3.56 12.89
N CYS A 7 15.03 -2.27 12.86
CA CYS A 7 14.30 -1.20 13.54
C CYS A 7 13.03 -0.77 12.78
N PHE A 8 12.86 -1.24 11.54
CA PHE A 8 11.81 -0.78 10.64
C PHE A 8 11.09 -1.98 10.01
N ASN A 9 9.78 -1.85 9.80
CA ASN A 9 8.97 -2.77 9.00
C ASN A 9 8.77 -2.23 7.57
N ASP A 10 9.01 -0.93 7.35
CA ASP A 10 8.95 -0.28 6.05
C ASP A 10 10.03 -0.80 5.07
N THR A 11 9.60 -1.26 3.90
CA THR A 11 10.48 -1.91 2.92
C THR A 11 11.42 -0.93 2.22
N ASP A 12 11.02 0.33 2.02
CA ASP A 12 11.85 1.39 1.45
C ASP A 12 12.98 1.75 2.42
N VAL A 13 12.64 2.02 3.69
CA VAL A 13 13.61 2.33 4.74
C VAL A 13 14.63 1.20 4.88
N GLN A 14 14.16 -0.06 4.96
CA GLN A 14 15.08 -1.18 5.05
C GLN A 14 15.99 -1.30 3.82
N THR A 15 15.46 -1.06 2.61
CA THR A 15 16.23 -1.12 1.37
C THR A 15 17.32 -0.05 1.34
N ARG A 16 17.00 1.19 1.73
CA ARG A 16 17.96 2.29 1.82
C ARG A 16 19.10 1.97 2.79
N ILE A 17 18.82 1.37 3.94
CA ILE A 17 19.86 0.92 4.89
C ILE A 17 20.73 -0.20 4.28
N ARG A 18 20.13 -1.19 3.58
CA ARG A 18 20.87 -2.29 2.95
C ARG A 18 21.83 -1.82 1.85
N VAL A 19 21.43 -0.81 1.07
CA VAL A 19 22.24 -0.26 -0.03
C VAL A 19 23.54 0.39 0.46
N LEU A 20 23.60 0.86 1.72
CA LEU A 20 24.82 1.36 2.33
C LEU A 20 25.92 0.29 2.43
N LYS A 21 25.53 -1.00 2.46
CA LYS A 21 26.43 -2.15 2.61
C LYS A 21 27.34 -2.08 3.84
N GLU A 22 26.87 -1.46 4.91
CA GLU A 22 27.59 -1.36 6.18
C GLU A 22 26.97 -2.28 7.23
N LYS A 23 27.79 -3.12 7.87
CA LYS A 23 27.36 -3.98 8.99
C LYS A 23 27.84 -3.44 10.33
N GLY A 24 27.05 -3.68 11.37
CA GLY A 24 27.40 -3.31 12.72
C GLY A 24 26.35 -3.74 13.74
N ASN A 25 26.45 -3.16 14.93
CA ASN A 25 25.56 -3.42 16.04
C ASN A 25 24.62 -2.22 16.21
N CYS A 26 23.35 -2.49 16.49
CA CYS A 26 22.32 -1.47 16.56
C CYS A 26 22.17 -0.92 17.99
N ASP A 27 22.21 0.41 18.12
CA ASP A 27 22.08 1.10 19.41
C ASP A 27 20.62 1.20 19.91
N PHE A 28 19.65 0.81 19.08
CA PHE A 28 18.22 0.97 19.36
C PHE A 28 17.52 -0.36 19.64
N CYS A 29 17.58 -1.33 18.72
CA CYS A 29 16.98 -2.66 18.93
C CYS A 29 17.94 -3.69 19.53
N GLY A 30 19.24 -3.38 19.63
CA GLY A 30 20.25 -4.30 20.17
C GLY A 30 20.69 -5.43 19.22
N SER A 31 20.16 -5.49 18.00
CA SER A 31 20.59 -6.47 16.98
C SER A 31 22.10 -6.35 16.70
N GLN A 32 22.76 -7.48 16.50
CA GLN A 32 24.21 -7.57 16.29
C GLN A 32 24.53 -8.03 14.86
N ASN A 33 25.62 -7.53 14.28
CA ASN A 33 26.10 -7.91 12.94
C ASN A 33 25.01 -7.82 11.82
N VAL A 34 24.23 -6.74 11.83
CA VAL A 34 23.15 -6.46 10.88
C VAL A 34 23.51 -5.28 9.99
N TRP A 35 22.76 -5.06 8.91
CA TRP A 35 22.89 -3.85 8.09
C TRP A 35 22.47 -2.62 8.90
N VAL A 36 23.35 -1.63 8.97
CA VAL A 36 23.21 -0.45 9.82
C VAL A 36 23.34 0.85 9.04
N LEU A 37 22.75 1.91 9.59
CA LEU A 37 22.94 3.30 9.18
C LEU A 37 23.53 4.07 10.36
N ASP A 38 24.62 4.80 10.11
CA ASP A 38 25.20 5.72 11.09
C ASP A 38 24.49 7.08 11.04
N ILE A 39 23.74 7.40 12.10
CA ILE A 39 22.90 8.60 12.16
C ILE A 39 23.73 9.88 12.13
N GLU A 40 24.88 9.89 12.81
CA GLU A 40 25.74 11.09 12.83
C GLU A 40 26.35 11.36 11.47
N ARG A 41 26.70 10.29 10.73
CA ARG A 41 27.18 10.41 9.37
C ARG A 41 26.09 10.84 8.40
N ALA A 42 24.86 10.32 8.56
CA ALA A 42 23.70 10.71 7.75
C ALA A 42 23.38 12.20 7.89
N LYS A 43 23.46 12.75 9.10
CA LYS A 43 23.26 14.19 9.35
C LYS A 43 24.34 15.07 8.72
N ARG A 44 25.61 14.64 8.74
CA ARG A 44 26.75 15.47 8.30
C ARG A 44 27.10 15.34 6.83
N LYS A 45 26.75 14.23 6.18
CA LYS A 45 27.15 13.91 4.82
C LYS A 45 25.94 13.51 3.99
N THR A 46 25.37 14.46 3.24
CA THR A 46 24.18 14.26 2.40
C THR A 46 24.31 13.06 1.46
N SER A 47 25.48 12.83 0.86
CA SER A 47 25.71 11.70 -0.06
C SER A 47 25.82 10.32 0.61
N TYR A 48 25.78 10.23 1.95
CA TYR A 48 25.80 8.94 2.64
C TYR A 48 24.42 8.29 2.68
N ALA A 49 23.39 9.03 3.08
CA ALA A 49 22.01 8.55 3.20
C ALA A 49 21.06 9.70 2.84
N GLU A 50 21.06 10.05 1.55
CA GLU A 50 20.34 11.21 1.02
C GLU A 50 18.84 11.15 1.34
N GLY A 51 18.30 12.29 1.79
CA GLY A 51 16.91 12.46 2.22
C GLY A 51 16.51 11.69 3.48
N PHE A 52 17.36 10.80 4.02
CA PHE A 52 16.92 9.88 5.07
C PHE A 52 16.52 10.59 6.35
N ILE A 53 17.29 11.59 6.79
CA ILE A 53 16.94 12.35 8.00
C ILE A 53 15.77 13.29 7.73
N ASP A 54 15.72 13.90 6.55
CA ASP A 54 14.68 14.85 6.14
C ASP A 54 13.30 14.17 6.10
N ASP A 55 13.24 12.95 5.57
CA ASP A 55 12.02 12.13 5.51
C ASP A 55 11.37 11.91 6.89
N PHE A 56 12.17 11.61 7.92
CA PHE A 56 11.67 11.51 9.29
C PHE A 56 11.34 12.88 9.89
N GLY A 57 12.03 13.94 9.46
CA GLY A 57 11.71 15.33 9.81
C GLY A 57 10.30 15.69 9.35
N ASP A 58 10.02 15.50 8.06
CA ASP A 58 8.74 15.72 7.43
C ASP A 58 7.61 14.86 8.05
N LEU A 59 7.92 13.62 8.42
CA LEU A 59 6.98 12.76 9.15
C LEU A 59 6.58 13.38 10.48
N VAL A 60 7.55 13.90 11.23
CA VAL A 60 7.31 14.58 12.50
C VAL A 60 6.57 15.91 12.30
N ASP A 61 6.74 16.58 11.15
CA ASP A 61 5.98 17.79 10.80
C ASP A 61 4.46 17.56 10.60
N GLN A 62 4.02 16.31 10.49
CA GLN A 62 2.59 15.97 10.43
C GLN A 62 1.90 15.97 11.81
N PHE A 63 2.59 16.44 12.85
CA PHE A 63 2.11 16.41 14.23
C PHE A 63 2.22 17.80 14.88
N VAL A 64 1.17 18.17 15.62
CA VAL A 64 1.08 19.48 16.28
C VAL A 64 0.87 19.33 17.78
N VAL A 65 1.46 20.23 18.56
CA VAL A 65 1.46 20.21 20.05
C VAL A 65 0.30 21.02 20.63
N ASP A 66 -0.03 22.16 20.01
CA ASP A 66 -1.01 23.12 20.52
C ASP A 66 -2.36 22.90 19.83
N VAL A 67 -3.25 22.16 20.49
CA VAL A 67 -4.55 21.80 19.94
C VAL A 67 -5.71 22.46 20.68
N PRO A 68 -6.81 22.79 19.98
CA PRO A 68 -8.04 23.26 20.64
C PRO A 68 -8.54 22.28 21.71
N SER A 69 -9.21 22.78 22.75
CA SER A 69 -9.79 22.00 23.86
C SER A 69 -10.53 20.74 23.39
N ASP A 70 -11.30 20.87 22.31
CA ASP A 70 -12.14 19.80 21.76
C ASP A 70 -11.36 18.70 21.02
N SER A 71 -10.03 18.83 20.87
CA SER A 71 -9.14 17.85 20.24
C SER A 71 -8.22 17.14 21.22
N HIS A 72 -8.27 17.50 22.52
CA HIS A 72 -7.37 16.95 23.53
C HIS A 72 -7.52 15.43 23.72
N HIS A 73 -8.69 14.86 23.43
CA HIS A 73 -8.90 13.40 23.52
C HIS A 73 -8.16 12.61 22.44
N TYR A 74 -7.64 13.27 21.40
CA TYR A 74 -6.74 12.65 20.42
C TYR A 74 -5.25 12.77 20.79
N GLY A 75 -4.91 13.52 21.84
CA GLY A 75 -3.54 13.80 22.24
C GLY A 75 -2.82 12.54 22.74
N GLN A 76 -1.65 12.25 22.16
CA GLN A 76 -0.80 11.13 22.56
C GLN A 76 0.69 11.51 22.44
N ARG A 77 1.60 10.74 23.03
CA ARG A 77 3.03 10.89 22.72
C ARG A 77 3.27 10.58 21.25
N LEU A 78 4.15 11.34 20.59
CA LEU A 78 4.49 11.15 19.18
C LEU A 78 4.85 9.70 18.84
N SER A 79 5.67 9.05 19.66
CA SER A 79 6.08 7.66 19.44
C SER A 79 4.93 6.66 19.56
N ASP A 80 3.96 6.90 20.44
CA ASP A 80 2.76 6.08 20.57
C ASP A 80 1.83 6.28 19.38
N SER A 81 1.66 7.53 18.95
CA SER A 81 0.85 7.88 17.80
C SER A 81 1.42 7.25 16.52
N LEU A 82 2.73 7.35 16.28
CA LEU A 82 3.40 6.70 15.15
C LEU A 82 3.29 5.17 15.19
N LEU A 83 3.32 4.55 16.37
CA LEU A 83 3.16 3.09 16.50
C LEU A 83 1.73 2.63 16.18
N GLN A 84 0.72 3.45 16.49
CA GLN A 84 -0.68 3.15 16.18
C GLN A 84 -1.03 3.45 14.71
N MET A 85 -0.41 4.48 14.13
CA MET A 85 -0.82 5.07 12.86
C MET A 85 0.14 4.80 11.71
N THR A 86 1.21 4.06 11.94
CA THR A 86 2.15 3.69 10.88
C THR A 86 2.60 2.25 11.04
N THR A 87 3.04 1.67 9.94
CA THR A 87 3.75 0.38 9.91
C THR A 87 5.26 0.60 9.76
N VAL A 88 5.77 1.81 9.98
CA VAL A 88 7.16 2.14 9.67
C VAL A 88 8.14 1.45 10.61
N PHE A 89 7.85 1.48 11.91
CA PHE A 89 8.77 1.06 12.95
C PHE A 89 8.52 -0.39 13.37
N ASN A 90 9.62 -1.09 13.67
CA ASN A 90 9.64 -2.37 14.36
C ASN A 90 10.35 -2.20 15.72
N LEU A 91 9.87 -1.24 16.51
CA LEU A 91 10.45 -0.81 17.78
C LEU A 91 9.33 -0.53 18.79
N LYS A 92 9.67 -0.62 20.08
CA LYS A 92 8.77 -0.14 21.14
C LYS A 92 8.74 1.39 21.15
N SER A 93 7.67 1.99 21.68
CA SER A 93 7.48 3.44 21.76
C SER A 93 8.70 4.20 22.30
N GLU A 94 9.28 3.74 23.42
CA GLU A 94 10.49 4.35 24.01
C GLU A 94 11.71 4.30 23.07
N GLN A 95 11.86 3.23 22.29
CA GLN A 95 12.94 3.10 21.32
C GLN A 95 12.71 4.01 20.11
N ILE A 96 11.45 4.17 19.69
CA ILE A 96 11.05 5.12 18.63
C ILE A 96 11.37 6.55 19.09
N SER A 97 10.96 6.94 20.30
CA SER A 97 11.25 8.26 20.85
C SER A 97 12.75 8.56 20.88
N ARG A 98 13.56 7.61 21.39
CA ARG A 98 15.03 7.72 21.38
C ARG A 98 15.61 7.82 19.97
N LEU A 99 15.08 7.05 19.02
CA LEU A 99 15.52 7.06 17.62
C LEU A 99 15.27 8.41 16.96
N LEU A 100 14.04 8.93 17.07
CA LEU A 100 13.65 10.19 16.45
C LEU A 100 14.43 11.37 17.04
N LYS A 101 14.66 11.42 18.36
CA LYS A 101 15.50 12.45 18.98
C LYS A 101 16.97 12.38 18.52
N ALA A 102 17.48 11.17 18.31
CA ALA A 102 18.84 10.99 17.78
C ALA A 102 18.95 11.44 16.32
N MET A 103 17.94 11.16 15.50
CA MET A 103 17.90 11.58 14.09
C MET A 103 17.69 13.09 13.94
N LEU A 104 16.73 13.64 14.69
CA LEU A 104 16.22 15.00 14.55
C LEU A 104 16.67 15.89 15.70
N THR A 105 17.96 15.84 16.04
CA THR A 105 18.51 16.54 17.22
C THR A 105 18.26 18.04 17.19
N GLU A 106 18.40 18.69 16.03
CA GLU A 106 18.15 20.13 15.90
C GLU A 106 16.69 20.46 16.17
N LYS A 107 15.76 19.72 15.56
CA LYS A 107 14.32 19.87 15.79
C LYS A 107 13.93 19.60 17.24
N TYR A 108 14.55 18.60 17.88
CA TYR A 108 14.33 18.33 19.30
C TYR A 108 14.79 19.47 20.20
N VAL A 109 15.89 20.15 19.85
CA VAL A 109 16.36 21.34 20.58
C VAL A 109 15.41 22.53 20.37
N THR A 110 14.88 22.72 19.15
CA THR A 110 14.01 23.85 18.82
C THR A 110 12.58 23.69 19.33
N VAL A 111 12.01 22.49 19.25
CA VAL A 111 10.62 22.19 19.61
C VAL A 111 10.55 20.86 20.37
N PRO A 112 11.09 20.80 21.61
CA PRO A 112 11.10 19.56 22.40
C PRO A 112 9.70 19.01 22.69
N GLU A 113 8.69 19.89 22.73
CA GLU A 113 7.31 19.55 23.05
C GLU A 113 6.68 18.58 22.02
N VAL A 114 7.11 18.64 20.75
CA VAL A 114 6.67 17.68 19.72
C VAL A 114 7.10 16.24 20.07
N PHE A 115 8.24 16.08 20.74
CA PHE A 115 8.78 14.77 21.08
C PHE A 115 8.38 14.30 22.49
N ASP A 116 8.30 15.24 23.44
CA ASP A 116 8.10 14.94 24.86
C ASP A 116 6.67 15.18 25.35
N GLY A 117 5.94 16.05 24.68
CA GLY A 117 4.56 16.41 24.99
C GLY A 117 3.53 15.51 24.33
N MET A 118 2.27 15.96 24.40
CA MET A 118 1.17 15.38 23.62
C MET A 118 1.11 16.05 22.27
N VAL A 119 0.92 15.24 21.23
CA VAL A 119 0.71 15.69 19.87
C VAL A 119 -0.57 15.12 19.30
N VAL A 120 -1.09 15.79 18.29
CA VAL A 120 -2.20 15.32 17.46
C VAL A 120 -1.75 15.36 15.99
N PRO A 121 -2.09 14.35 15.18
CA PRO A 121 -1.86 14.40 13.74
C PRO A 121 -2.58 15.58 13.08
N SER A 122 -1.91 16.33 12.21
CA SER A 122 -2.46 17.53 11.55
C SER A 122 -3.77 17.26 10.82
N PHE A 123 -3.88 16.13 10.13
CA PHE A 123 -5.13 15.76 9.45
C PHE A 123 -6.35 15.61 10.36
N ARG A 124 -6.17 15.30 11.65
CA ARG A 124 -7.32 15.21 12.57
C ARG A 124 -7.97 16.58 12.74
N LEU A 125 -7.17 17.64 12.69
CA LEU A 125 -7.67 19.01 12.73
C LEU A 125 -8.37 19.41 11.42
N SER A 126 -7.89 18.94 10.26
CA SER A 126 -8.55 19.20 8.98
C SER A 126 -9.86 18.44 8.85
N GLN A 127 -9.91 17.17 9.28
CA GLN A 127 -11.15 16.36 9.30
C GLN A 127 -12.25 16.99 10.15
N ILE A 128 -11.90 17.61 11.29
CA ILE A 128 -12.86 18.34 12.12
C ILE A 128 -13.42 19.59 11.39
N LYS A 129 -12.61 20.21 10.52
CA LYS A 129 -12.99 21.46 9.83
C LYS A 129 -13.80 21.24 8.56
N ASP A 130 -13.40 20.30 7.70
CA ASP A 130 -13.97 20.16 6.34
C ASP A 130 -14.36 18.71 5.98
N GLY A 131 -13.83 17.72 6.70
CA GLY A 131 -14.20 16.31 6.54
C GLY A 131 -13.93 15.71 5.16
N SER A 132 -13.28 16.40 4.23
CA SER A 132 -13.29 16.09 2.79
C SER A 132 -11.95 15.58 2.22
N ASP A 133 -10.88 15.56 3.01
CA ASP A 133 -9.50 15.38 2.48
C ASP A 133 -9.04 13.92 2.26
N GLY A 134 -9.87 12.92 2.59
CA GLY A 134 -9.55 11.50 2.41
C GLY A 134 -10.10 10.89 1.11
N ILE A 135 -9.70 9.65 0.79
CA ILE A 135 -10.23 8.90 -0.36
C ILE A 135 -11.76 8.77 -0.30
N PHE A 136 -12.34 8.74 0.90
CA PHE A 136 -13.79 8.60 1.10
C PHE A 136 -14.50 9.86 1.61
N TYR A 137 -13.91 11.06 1.46
CA TYR A 137 -14.49 12.32 1.94
C TYR A 137 -14.99 12.23 3.39
N GLY A 138 -14.15 11.70 4.29
CA GLY A 138 -14.43 11.58 5.73
C GLY A 138 -15.35 10.41 6.12
N LYS A 139 -15.85 9.64 5.16
CA LYS A 139 -16.56 8.38 5.40
C LYS A 139 -15.57 7.23 5.57
N GLN A 140 -16.07 6.10 6.07
CA GLN A 140 -15.28 4.89 6.24
C GLN A 140 -15.42 3.96 5.04
N TRP A 141 -14.46 3.06 4.88
CA TRP A 141 -14.53 1.99 3.87
C TRP A 141 -15.86 1.22 3.95
N ARG A 142 -16.35 0.93 5.16
CA ARG A 142 -17.61 0.20 5.37
C ARG A 142 -18.80 0.91 4.72
N ASP A 143 -18.81 2.24 4.74
CA ASP A 143 -19.87 3.02 4.11
C ASP A 143 -19.80 2.87 2.58
N PHE A 144 -18.59 2.94 2.02
CA PHE A 144 -18.37 2.71 0.58
C PHE A 144 -18.75 1.28 0.16
N GLU A 145 -18.34 0.28 0.93
CA GLU A 145 -18.68 -1.12 0.70
C GLU A 145 -20.20 -1.34 0.71
N GLN A 146 -20.91 -0.73 1.67
CA GLN A 146 -22.35 -0.80 1.75
C GLN A 146 -23.00 -0.13 0.53
N ASP A 147 -22.49 1.03 0.11
CA ASP A 147 -23.01 1.77 -1.04
C ASP A 147 -22.88 0.98 -2.35
N ILE A 148 -21.70 0.42 -2.64
CA ILE A 148 -21.50 -0.36 -3.87
C ILE A 148 -22.25 -1.70 -3.86
N LYS A 149 -22.58 -2.24 -2.68
CA LYS A 149 -23.35 -3.49 -2.54
C LYS A 149 -24.84 -3.29 -2.73
N PHE A 150 -25.40 -2.22 -2.16
CA PHE A 150 -26.85 -2.07 -2.02
C PHE A 150 -27.45 -0.89 -2.79
N ASN A 151 -26.64 0.10 -3.19
CA ASN A 151 -27.14 1.32 -3.82
C ASN A 151 -26.59 1.51 -5.25
N ASN A 152 -25.27 1.72 -5.40
CA ASN A 152 -24.68 2.11 -6.67
C ASN A 152 -23.31 1.43 -6.90
N ARG A 153 -23.36 0.24 -7.52
CA ARG A 153 -22.18 -0.61 -7.75
C ARG A 153 -21.13 0.00 -8.68
N PHE A 154 -21.53 0.76 -9.69
CA PHE A 154 -20.64 1.18 -10.79
C PHE A 154 -20.36 2.68 -10.85
N HIS A 155 -21.17 3.50 -10.20
CA HIS A 155 -21.09 4.97 -10.28
C HIS A 155 -21.14 5.62 -8.89
N SER A 156 -20.56 4.99 -7.88
CA SER A 156 -20.49 5.57 -6.54
C SER A 156 -19.69 6.88 -6.59
N LYS A 157 -20.24 7.93 -5.98
CA LYS A 157 -19.59 9.24 -5.83
C LYS A 157 -18.88 9.38 -4.48
N MET A 158 -18.69 8.27 -3.77
CA MET A 158 -18.09 8.27 -2.44
C MET A 158 -16.57 8.25 -2.47
N VAL A 159 -15.96 8.07 -3.65
CA VAL A 159 -14.51 7.99 -3.83
C VAL A 159 -14.00 9.29 -4.43
N ASN A 160 -12.98 9.86 -3.80
CA ASN A 160 -12.15 10.90 -4.36
C ASN A 160 -11.14 10.24 -5.32
N GLU A 161 -11.43 10.27 -6.61
CA GLU A 161 -10.61 9.63 -7.64
C GLU A 161 -9.19 10.22 -7.70
N ASP A 162 -9.05 11.53 -7.57
CA ASP A 162 -7.74 12.20 -7.61
C ASP A 162 -6.83 11.69 -6.49
N LYS A 163 -7.36 11.59 -5.26
CA LYS A 163 -6.63 11.06 -4.11
C LYS A 163 -6.33 9.55 -4.23
N LEU A 164 -7.25 8.76 -4.80
CA LEU A 164 -7.01 7.34 -5.04
C LEU A 164 -5.94 7.12 -6.12
N LEU A 165 -5.91 7.95 -7.16
CA LEU A 165 -4.92 7.87 -8.23
C LEU A 165 -3.50 8.08 -7.73
N GLU A 166 -3.28 8.92 -6.70
CA GLU A 166 -1.97 9.07 -6.06
C GLU A 166 -1.39 7.72 -5.58
N PHE A 167 -2.24 6.84 -5.00
CA PHE A 167 -1.82 5.50 -4.59
C PHE A 167 -1.55 4.59 -5.79
N PHE A 168 -2.37 4.66 -6.84
CA PHE A 168 -2.21 3.82 -8.03
C PHE A 168 -0.96 4.16 -8.81
N HIS A 169 -0.59 5.44 -8.91
CA HIS A 169 0.65 5.87 -9.55
C HIS A 169 1.89 5.28 -8.87
N LEU A 170 1.88 5.12 -7.54
CA LEU A 170 2.98 4.46 -6.82
C LEU A 170 3.02 2.94 -7.05
N CYS A 171 1.89 2.34 -7.42
CA CYS A 171 1.75 0.93 -7.74
C CYS A 171 1.92 0.61 -9.23
N GLU A 172 2.16 1.60 -10.09
CA GLU A 172 2.34 1.39 -11.53
C GLU A 172 3.60 0.58 -11.83
N ARG A 173 3.48 -0.43 -12.68
CA ARG A 173 4.59 -1.27 -13.14
C ARG A 173 4.45 -1.55 -14.63
N ASP A 174 5.57 -1.59 -15.33
CA ASP A 174 5.61 -2.04 -16.71
C ASP A 174 5.71 -3.56 -16.76
N LEU A 175 4.90 -4.19 -17.61
CA LEU A 175 5.01 -5.62 -17.87
C LEU A 175 6.31 -5.92 -18.62
N ILE A 176 7.04 -6.93 -18.15
CA ILE A 176 8.33 -7.32 -18.71
C ILE A 176 8.11 -7.99 -20.09
N PRO A 177 8.72 -7.49 -21.18
CA PRO A 177 8.64 -8.14 -22.47
C PRO A 177 9.15 -9.58 -22.44
N GLY A 178 8.46 -10.49 -23.13
CA GLY A 178 8.71 -11.93 -23.09
C GLY A 178 8.08 -12.64 -21.89
N LYS A 179 7.53 -11.91 -20.90
CA LYS A 179 6.74 -12.52 -19.83
C LYS A 179 5.46 -13.11 -20.43
N ARG A 180 5.15 -14.34 -20.01
CA ARG A 180 3.99 -15.10 -20.49
C ARG A 180 2.92 -15.15 -19.42
N TYR A 181 1.69 -15.03 -19.87
CA TYR A 181 0.47 -15.17 -19.09
C TYR A 181 -0.45 -16.15 -19.78
N VAL A 182 -1.43 -16.68 -19.05
CA VAL A 182 -2.34 -17.70 -19.55
C VAL A 182 -3.79 -17.31 -19.30
N ARG A 183 -4.65 -17.78 -20.18
CA ARG A 183 -6.11 -17.71 -20.02
C ARG A 183 -6.69 -19.08 -20.30
N ALA A 184 -7.56 -19.54 -19.40
CA ALA A 184 -8.39 -20.71 -19.63
C ALA A 184 -9.81 -20.27 -20.02
N ARG A 185 -10.50 -21.10 -20.81
CA ARG A 185 -11.92 -20.96 -21.13
C ARG A 185 -12.55 -22.34 -21.27
N ILE A 186 -13.79 -22.48 -20.80
CA ILE A 186 -14.64 -23.63 -21.14
C ILE A 186 -15.01 -23.53 -22.61
N SER A 187 -14.84 -24.62 -23.34
CA SER A 187 -15.10 -24.71 -24.78
C SER A 187 -16.58 -24.98 -25.03
N PRO A 188 -17.35 -24.06 -25.65
CA PRO A 188 -18.81 -24.18 -25.72
C PRO A 188 -19.32 -25.41 -26.48
N ASP A 189 -18.57 -25.88 -27.46
CA ASP A 189 -18.93 -27.00 -28.35
C ASP A 189 -18.10 -28.26 -28.11
N GLY A 190 -17.35 -28.29 -27.00
CA GLY A 190 -16.43 -29.39 -26.67
C GLY A 190 -15.18 -29.44 -27.55
N LYS A 191 -14.90 -28.42 -28.37
CA LYS A 191 -13.70 -28.36 -29.23
C LYS A 191 -12.76 -27.24 -28.80
N ALA A 192 -11.47 -27.40 -29.07
CA ALA A 192 -10.49 -26.37 -28.75
C ALA A 192 -10.85 -25.02 -29.39
N ILE A 193 -10.84 -23.95 -28.58
CA ILE A 193 -11.09 -22.59 -29.05
C ILE A 193 -9.88 -22.10 -29.84
N LEU A 194 -10.12 -21.54 -31.03
CA LEU A 194 -9.05 -20.99 -31.87
C LEU A 194 -8.36 -19.79 -31.19
N PRO A 195 -7.04 -19.59 -31.40
CA PRO A 195 -6.28 -18.50 -30.77
C PRO A 195 -6.91 -17.10 -30.94
N GLU A 196 -7.43 -16.78 -32.12
CA GLU A 196 -8.10 -15.51 -32.42
C GLU A 196 -9.37 -15.27 -31.58
N HIS A 197 -9.96 -16.33 -31.04
CA HIS A 197 -11.15 -16.28 -30.19
C HIS A 197 -10.84 -16.33 -28.69
N MET A 198 -9.55 -16.33 -28.30
CA MET A 198 -9.12 -16.35 -26.90
C MET A 198 -8.91 -14.95 -26.29
N GLY A 199 -9.07 -13.89 -27.09
CA GLY A 199 -9.03 -12.48 -26.65
C GLY A 199 -10.28 -12.03 -25.88
N SER A 200 -10.36 -10.74 -25.53
CA SER A 200 -11.53 -10.15 -24.84
C SER A 200 -12.84 -10.48 -25.56
N ALA A 201 -13.93 -10.61 -24.80
CA ALA A 201 -15.25 -10.75 -25.41
C ALA A 201 -15.55 -9.52 -26.30
N PRO A 202 -16.21 -9.70 -27.47
CA PRO A 202 -16.61 -8.58 -28.31
C PRO A 202 -17.54 -7.62 -27.55
N VAL A 203 -17.54 -6.37 -27.98
CA VAL A 203 -18.41 -5.31 -27.41
C VAL A 203 -19.87 -5.77 -27.44
N GLY A 204 -20.57 -5.57 -26.32
CA GLY A 204 -21.98 -5.95 -26.15
C GLY A 204 -22.23 -7.41 -25.77
N LEU A 205 -21.21 -8.28 -25.82
CA LEU A 205 -21.34 -9.72 -25.49
C LEU A 205 -20.68 -10.13 -24.18
N ALA A 206 -19.92 -9.22 -23.55
CA ALA A 206 -19.30 -9.49 -22.26
C ALA A 206 -20.35 -9.58 -21.15
N SER A 207 -20.39 -10.68 -20.41
CA SER A 207 -21.10 -10.75 -19.13
C SER A 207 -20.41 -9.88 -18.09
N SER A 208 -21.12 -9.51 -17.02
CA SER A 208 -20.48 -8.84 -15.88
C SER A 208 -19.44 -9.75 -15.22
N GLY A 209 -18.28 -9.18 -14.87
CA GLY A 209 -17.21 -9.86 -14.14
C GLY A 209 -16.81 -9.09 -12.89
N ARG A 210 -15.65 -9.44 -12.30
CA ARG A 210 -15.17 -8.76 -11.08
C ARG A 210 -14.89 -7.28 -11.33
N LEU A 211 -14.24 -6.97 -12.46
CA LEU A 211 -13.83 -5.60 -12.82
C LEU A 211 -14.63 -5.02 -13.99
N ASN A 212 -15.26 -5.84 -14.82
CA ASN A 212 -15.97 -5.36 -16.00
C ASN A 212 -17.49 -5.27 -15.81
N ALA A 213 -18.07 -4.16 -16.28
CA ALA A 213 -19.51 -4.03 -16.48
C ALA A 213 -19.99 -4.90 -17.67
N SER A 214 -21.29 -5.25 -17.66
CA SER A 214 -21.92 -5.96 -18.77
C SER A 214 -21.76 -5.16 -20.08
N GLY A 215 -21.41 -5.84 -21.16
CA GLY A 215 -21.19 -5.24 -22.49
C GLY A 215 -19.78 -4.68 -22.74
N ILE A 216 -18.92 -4.56 -21.72
CA ILE A 216 -17.52 -4.11 -21.86
C ILE A 216 -16.56 -5.29 -21.69
N GLY A 217 -15.85 -5.64 -22.76
CA GLY A 217 -14.92 -6.78 -22.77
C GLY A 217 -13.54 -6.43 -22.22
N TYR A 218 -13.14 -7.12 -21.15
CA TYR A 218 -11.78 -7.07 -20.61
C TYR A 218 -11.06 -8.40 -20.84
N LEU A 219 -9.73 -8.35 -20.91
CA LEU A 219 -8.88 -9.55 -21.02
C LEU A 219 -8.37 -9.93 -19.63
N TYR A 220 -8.89 -11.04 -19.10
CA TYR A 220 -8.41 -11.63 -17.85
C TYR A 220 -7.32 -12.66 -18.14
N LEU A 221 -6.16 -12.46 -17.51
CA LEU A 221 -4.99 -13.32 -17.64
C LEU A 221 -4.47 -13.70 -16.25
N SER A 222 -3.81 -14.86 -16.16
CA SER A 222 -3.13 -15.35 -14.96
C SER A 222 -1.66 -15.58 -15.25
N SER A 223 -0.79 -15.46 -14.26
CA SER A 223 0.60 -15.94 -14.34
C SER A 223 0.73 -17.45 -14.10
N ASP A 224 -0.34 -18.10 -13.62
CA ASP A 224 -0.39 -19.52 -13.27
C ASP A 224 -1.55 -20.21 -13.99
N GLN A 225 -1.26 -21.32 -14.65
CA GLN A 225 -2.22 -22.14 -15.39
C GLN A 225 -3.27 -22.81 -14.49
N HIS A 226 -2.88 -23.29 -13.32
CA HIS A 226 -3.79 -23.91 -12.37
C HIS A 226 -4.79 -22.89 -11.82
N VAL A 227 -4.32 -21.66 -11.54
CA VAL A 227 -5.19 -20.55 -11.13
C VAL A 227 -6.17 -20.18 -12.26
N ALA A 228 -5.70 -20.10 -13.50
CA ALA A 228 -6.57 -19.80 -14.64
C ALA A 228 -7.68 -20.85 -14.82
N LEU A 229 -7.35 -22.14 -14.65
CA LEU A 229 -8.31 -23.24 -14.70
C LEU A 229 -9.28 -23.21 -13.52
N ALA A 230 -8.81 -22.87 -12.31
CA ALA A 230 -9.66 -22.76 -11.13
C ALA A 230 -10.69 -21.64 -11.26
N GLU A 231 -10.31 -20.47 -11.81
CA GLU A 231 -11.20 -19.31 -11.96
C GLU A 231 -12.36 -19.55 -12.94
N ILE A 232 -12.19 -20.42 -13.95
CA ILE A 232 -13.28 -20.74 -14.90
C ILE A 232 -14.31 -21.73 -14.34
N LYS A 233 -14.03 -22.36 -13.19
CA LYS A 233 -14.96 -23.29 -12.49
C LYS A 233 -15.53 -24.38 -13.41
N ALA A 234 -14.67 -24.99 -14.22
CA ALA A 234 -15.05 -26.06 -15.13
C ALA A 234 -15.55 -27.31 -14.38
N ALA A 235 -16.56 -27.98 -14.95
CA ALA A 235 -17.04 -29.27 -14.48
C ALA A 235 -16.19 -30.44 -15.00
N VAL A 236 -16.37 -31.63 -14.43
CA VAL A 236 -15.57 -32.84 -14.75
C VAL A 236 -15.57 -33.19 -16.24
N ASN A 237 -16.65 -32.89 -16.97
CA ASN A 237 -16.81 -33.23 -18.39
C ASN A 237 -16.58 -32.04 -19.34
N ASP A 238 -16.17 -30.88 -18.82
CA ASP A 238 -15.93 -29.70 -19.65
C ASP A 238 -14.60 -29.81 -20.39
N VAL A 239 -14.61 -29.48 -21.68
CA VAL A 239 -13.36 -29.33 -22.45
C VAL A 239 -12.84 -27.92 -22.25
N CYS A 240 -11.67 -27.79 -21.63
CA CYS A 240 -11.04 -26.49 -21.39
C CYS A 240 -9.95 -26.20 -22.42
N THR A 241 -9.96 -24.98 -22.96
CA THR A 241 -8.87 -24.47 -23.81
C THR A 241 -8.01 -23.50 -23.03
N ILE A 242 -6.70 -23.66 -23.10
CA ILE A 242 -5.72 -22.75 -22.47
C ILE A 242 -4.93 -22.06 -23.60
N ALA A 243 -4.90 -20.74 -23.56
CA ALA A 243 -4.07 -19.93 -24.45
C ALA A 243 -3.00 -19.19 -23.66
N THR A 244 -1.82 -19.06 -24.26
CA THR A 244 -0.69 -18.31 -23.72
C THR A 244 -0.55 -16.98 -24.45
N PHE A 245 -0.38 -15.91 -23.68
CA PHE A 245 -0.18 -14.54 -24.14
C PHE A 245 1.22 -14.10 -23.74
N GLU A 246 1.97 -13.54 -24.68
CA GLU A 246 3.31 -13.01 -24.42
C GLU A 246 3.33 -11.49 -24.54
N VAL A 247 3.95 -10.82 -23.56
CA VAL A 247 4.14 -9.37 -23.59
C VAL A 247 5.16 -9.03 -24.69
N THR A 248 4.73 -8.29 -25.71
CA THR A 248 5.61 -7.93 -26.83
C THR A 248 6.48 -6.71 -26.51
N ARG A 249 7.60 -6.56 -27.23
CA ARG A 249 8.46 -5.36 -27.13
C ARG A 249 7.90 -4.13 -27.88
N GLN A 250 6.89 -4.33 -28.72
CA GLN A 250 6.36 -3.28 -29.61
C GLN A 250 5.52 -2.25 -28.86
N ARG A 251 4.93 -2.63 -27.73
CA ARG A 251 4.11 -1.75 -26.90
C ARG A 251 4.39 -2.02 -25.43
N LEU A 252 4.86 -1.00 -24.72
CA LEU A 252 4.95 -1.02 -23.27
C LEU A 252 3.52 -1.09 -22.71
N VAL A 253 3.25 -2.10 -21.90
CA VAL A 253 2.00 -2.27 -21.20
C VAL A 253 2.23 -1.93 -19.74
N ARG A 254 1.64 -0.83 -19.30
CA ARG A 254 1.67 -0.42 -17.90
C ARG A 254 0.41 -0.90 -17.19
N VAL A 255 0.59 -1.43 -16.00
CA VAL A 255 -0.50 -1.92 -15.13
C VAL A 255 -0.33 -1.37 -13.72
N VAL A 256 -1.42 -1.29 -12.98
CA VAL A 256 -1.39 -1.02 -11.54
C VAL A 256 -1.28 -2.35 -10.80
N ASP A 257 -0.19 -2.56 -10.06
CA ASP A 257 0.01 -3.75 -9.23
C ASP A 257 -0.57 -3.54 -7.84
N LEU A 258 -1.86 -3.86 -7.69
CA LEU A 258 -2.58 -3.71 -6.43
C LEU A 258 -2.03 -4.60 -5.30
N SER A 259 -1.17 -5.59 -5.57
CA SER A 259 -0.52 -6.37 -4.49
C SER A 259 0.53 -5.55 -3.73
N GLN A 260 0.99 -4.44 -4.30
CA GLN A 260 2.04 -3.59 -3.71
C GLN A 260 1.49 -2.50 -2.82
N ILE A 261 0.17 -2.25 -2.87
CA ILE A 261 -0.46 -1.12 -2.18
C ILE A 261 -0.31 -1.21 -0.65
N SER A 262 -0.24 -2.43 -0.09
CA SER A 262 0.01 -2.67 1.34
C SER A 262 1.48 -2.50 1.74
N GLN A 263 2.38 -2.40 0.77
CA GLN A 263 3.82 -2.23 0.96
C GLN A 263 4.29 -0.80 0.68
N LEU A 264 3.37 0.11 0.31
CA LEU A 264 3.69 1.51 0.08
C LEU A 264 4.27 2.14 1.34
N SER A 265 5.37 2.86 1.15
CA SER A 265 5.99 3.63 2.22
C SER A 265 5.39 5.03 2.26
N ILE A 266 5.14 5.55 3.47
CA ILE A 266 4.77 6.95 3.69
C ILE A 266 5.75 7.93 3.06
N PHE A 267 7.03 7.55 2.94
CA PHE A 267 8.09 8.40 2.40
C PHE A 267 8.04 8.52 0.86
N GLN A 268 7.18 7.76 0.19
CA GLN A 268 6.92 7.90 -1.26
C GLN A 268 5.86 8.96 -1.56
N PHE A 269 5.13 9.45 -0.55
CA PHE A 269 4.07 10.43 -0.70
C PHE A 269 4.62 11.84 -0.45
N SER A 270 4.29 12.76 -1.36
CA SER A 270 4.52 14.19 -1.13
C SER A 270 3.60 14.74 -0.05
N ASP A 271 2.34 14.30 -0.05
CA ASP A 271 1.35 14.59 0.97
C ASP A 271 1.30 13.43 1.98
N LYS A 272 2.01 13.57 3.10
CA LYS A 272 2.08 12.53 4.14
C LYS A 272 0.77 12.39 4.90
N ASP A 273 0.01 13.48 4.99
CA ASP A 273 -1.32 13.49 5.59
C ASP A 273 -2.29 12.62 4.78
N LEU A 274 -2.18 12.60 3.44
CA LEU A 274 -2.94 11.66 2.59
C LEU A 274 -2.69 10.20 2.98
N TYR A 275 -1.44 9.81 3.22
CA TYR A 275 -1.11 8.45 3.66
C TYR A 275 -1.66 8.17 5.07
N LEU A 276 -1.45 9.07 6.02
CA LEU A 276 -1.85 8.90 7.42
C LEU A 276 -3.38 8.86 7.59
N MET A 277 -4.11 9.71 6.87
CA MET A 277 -5.59 9.73 6.85
C MET A 277 -6.17 8.42 6.31
N ASN A 278 -5.51 7.84 5.31
CA ASN A 278 -6.00 6.66 4.60
C ASN A 278 -5.28 5.38 5.04
N LEU A 279 -4.63 5.39 6.21
CA LEU A 279 -4.00 4.20 6.76
C LEU A 279 -5.02 3.12 7.15
N ASP A 280 -6.21 3.49 7.60
CA ASP A 280 -7.31 2.55 7.89
C ASP A 280 -7.85 1.91 6.59
N PRO A 281 -8.06 2.65 5.49
CA PRO A 281 -8.18 2.08 4.13
C PRO A 281 -6.99 1.20 3.69
N ASN A 282 -5.73 1.59 3.97
CA ASN A 282 -4.54 0.77 3.66
C ASN A 282 -4.50 -0.53 4.49
N LEU A 283 -4.98 -0.49 5.74
CA LEU A 283 -5.23 -1.65 6.60
C LEU A 283 -6.45 -2.46 6.13
N PHE A 284 -7.37 -1.88 5.36
CA PHE A 284 -8.48 -2.59 4.74
C PHE A 284 -8.09 -3.27 3.42
N ILE A 285 -7.02 -2.85 2.76
CA ILE A 285 -6.41 -3.67 1.69
C ILE A 285 -5.88 -5.00 2.27
N LYS A 286 -5.43 -4.99 3.52
CA LYS A 286 -5.25 -6.21 4.34
C LYS A 286 -6.55 -7.03 4.51
N GLY A 287 -7.71 -6.37 4.50
CA GLY A 287 -9.03 -7.00 4.46
C GLY A 287 -9.40 -7.59 3.10
N LEU A 288 -8.87 -7.05 1.99
CA LEU A 288 -8.96 -7.67 0.66
C LEU A 288 -8.09 -8.95 0.59
N GLU A 289 -6.94 -8.99 1.27
CA GLU A 289 -6.16 -10.22 1.46
C GLU A 289 -6.92 -11.28 2.29
N CYS A 290 -7.75 -10.85 3.26
CA CYS A 290 -8.59 -11.77 4.05
C CYS A 290 -9.77 -12.39 3.29
N PHE A 291 -10.11 -11.92 2.08
CA PHE A 291 -11.14 -12.56 1.26
C PHE A 291 -10.67 -13.86 0.58
N ASP A 292 -9.37 -14.17 0.60
CA ASP A 292 -8.83 -15.42 0.04
C ASP A 292 -8.69 -16.58 1.06
N CYS A 293 -8.87 -16.31 2.36
CA CYS A 293 -8.71 -17.34 3.41
C CYS A 293 -10.02 -17.98 3.90
N SER A 294 -11.19 -17.55 3.42
CA SER A 294 -12.49 -18.07 3.91
C SER A 294 -13.13 -19.17 3.05
N TYR A 295 -12.47 -19.65 2.00
CA TYR A 295 -12.92 -20.81 1.19
C TYR A 295 -12.15 -22.11 1.45
N SER A 296 -11.31 -22.17 2.48
CA SER A 296 -10.73 -23.43 2.96
C SER A 296 -11.52 -23.95 4.16
N LEU A 297 -12.10 -25.15 3.99
CA LEU A 297 -12.72 -26.02 5.00
C LEU A 297 -14.23 -25.84 5.24
N LYS A 298 -15.01 -26.57 4.44
CA LYS A 298 -15.88 -27.66 4.93
C LYS A 298 -16.19 -28.61 3.78
N HIS A 299 -15.36 -29.63 3.63
CA HIS A 299 -15.76 -30.89 2.99
C HIS A 299 -16.05 -31.89 4.11
N THR A 300 -17.31 -32.30 4.21
CA THR A 300 -17.73 -33.64 4.63
C THR A 300 -18.38 -34.28 3.44
#